data_AF-A0A2N3B6K0-F1
#
_entry.id   AF-A0A2N3B6K0-F1
#
_cell.length_a   1.000
_cell.length_b   1.000
_cell.length_c   1.000
_cell.angle_alpha   90.00
_cell.angle_beta   90.00
_cell.angle_gamma   90.00
#
_symmetry.space_group_name_H-M   'P 1'
#
loop_
_entity.id
_entity.type
_entity.pdbx_description
1 polymer ?
#
loop_
_entity_poly.entity_id
_entity_poly.type
_entity_poly.pdbx_seq_one_letter_code
_entity_poly.pdbx_strand_id
1 'polypeptide(L)'
;MAQTRILMVLTSNARMGMYGGDTGLWLDSFAAPFYAFEDAGLSPEIATIKGGAPAIDPASVTDVAQTDATRRCLADARLQEGLNAAPMLRKVQTSAYDAIFLPGGRGA
;
A
#
# COMPACT_ATOMS: atom_id res chain seq x y z
N MET A 1 8.19 2.42 -25.68
CA MET A 1 7.59 3.57 -24.96
C MET A 1 8.05 3.49 -23.52
N ALA A 2 8.30 4.63 -22.85
CA ALA A 2 8.65 4.60 -21.42
C ALA A 2 7.44 4.09 -20.62
N GLN A 3 7.69 3.22 -19.65
CA GLN A 3 6.65 2.67 -18.77
C GLN A 3 6.28 3.72 -17.72
N THR A 4 5.00 4.04 -17.58
CA THR A 4 4.52 4.99 -16.57
C THR A 4 4.75 4.44 -15.17
N ARG A 5 5.43 5.23 -14.32
CA ARG A 5 5.79 4.85 -12.95
C ARG A 5 4.88 5.55 -11.95
N ILE A 6 4.34 4.78 -11.01
CA ILE A 6 3.41 5.26 -9.99
C ILE A 6 4.00 4.98 -8.62
N LEU A 7 4.18 6.02 -7.80
CA LEU A 7 4.58 5.84 -6.40
C LEU A 7 3.33 5.68 -5.52
N MET A 8 3.14 4.52 -4.93
CA MET A 8 2.10 4.24 -3.94
C MET A 8 2.65 4.47 -2.54
N VAL A 9 2.10 5.47 -1.83
CA VAL A 9 2.59 5.86 -0.49
C VAL A 9 1.64 5.34 0.58
N LEU A 10 2.11 4.41 1.41
CA LEU A 10 1.30 3.73 2.42
C LEU A 10 1.54 4.32 3.81
N THR A 11 0.48 4.36 4.61
CA THR A 11 0.59 4.80 6.01
C THR A 11 1.49 3.88 6.84
N SER A 12 2.12 4.47 7.86
CA SER A 12 2.81 3.75 8.93
C SER A 12 2.16 4.00 10.30
N ASN A 13 0.96 4.57 10.34
CA ASN A 13 0.22 4.81 11.58
C ASN A 13 -0.70 3.63 11.89
N ALA A 14 -0.48 3.00 13.03
CA ALA A 14 -1.22 1.81 13.47
C ALA A 14 -2.30 2.10 14.52
N ARG A 15 -2.48 3.36 14.95
CA ARG A 15 -3.35 3.73 16.09
C ARG A 15 -4.26 4.90 15.77
N MET A 16 -5.50 4.87 16.27
CA MET A 16 -6.49 5.97 16.14
C MET A 16 -6.23 7.14 17.11
N GLY A 17 -5.08 7.19 17.78
CA GLY A 17 -4.75 8.22 18.77
C GLY A 17 -5.70 8.17 19.97
N MET A 18 -6.33 9.31 20.28
CA MET A 18 -7.17 9.48 21.48
C MET A 18 -8.44 8.61 21.50
N TYR A 19 -8.90 8.14 20.34
CA TYR A 19 -10.08 7.27 20.25
C TYR A 19 -9.78 5.82 20.61
N GLY A 20 -8.51 5.44 20.75
CA GLY A 20 -8.08 4.07 21.02
C GLY A 20 -8.30 3.11 19.84
N GLY A 21 -7.70 1.93 19.93
CA GLY A 21 -7.84 0.87 18.92
C GLY A 21 -6.77 0.88 17.83
N ASP A 22 -6.64 -0.28 17.18
CA ASP A 22 -5.74 -0.52 16.06
C ASP A 22 -6.37 -0.05 14.75
N THR A 23 -5.54 0.42 13.84
CA THR A 23 -5.92 0.92 12.51
C THR A 23 -4.74 0.77 11.55
N GLY A 24 -4.90 1.23 10.32
CA GLY A 24 -3.82 1.30 9.35
C GLY A 24 -4.35 1.58 7.96
N LEU A 25 -3.62 1.04 6.99
CA LEU A 25 -4.02 0.88 5.61
C LEU A 25 -5.23 -0.04 5.54
N TRP A 26 -6.27 0.40 4.82
CA TRP A 26 -7.34 -0.49 4.41
C TRP A 26 -6.86 -1.32 3.20
N LEU A 27 -6.62 -2.62 3.36
CA LEU A 27 -5.85 -3.42 2.39
C LEU A 27 -6.36 -3.32 0.95
N ASP A 28 -7.69 -3.35 0.75
CA ASP A 28 -8.28 -3.28 -0.59
C ASP A 28 -7.99 -1.95 -1.31
N SER A 29 -7.88 -0.85 -0.55
CA SER A 29 -7.55 0.48 -1.11
C SER A 29 -6.12 0.56 -1.67
N PHE A 30 -5.27 -0.41 -1.34
CA PHE A 30 -3.96 -0.62 -1.94
C PHE A 30 -3.99 -1.74 -2.99
N ALA A 31 -4.50 -2.91 -2.63
CA ALA A 31 -4.42 -4.10 -3.48
C ALA A 31 -5.17 -3.93 -4.80
N ALA A 32 -6.39 -3.39 -4.77
CA ALA A 32 -7.18 -3.17 -5.98
C ALA A 32 -6.50 -2.21 -6.97
N PRO A 33 -6.05 -1.01 -6.59
CA PRO A 33 -5.34 -0.12 -7.51
C PRO A 33 -3.95 -0.64 -7.89
N PHE A 34 -3.19 -1.28 -6.99
CA PHE A 34 -1.88 -1.86 -7.30
C PHE A 34 -1.98 -2.83 -8.48
N TYR A 35 -2.90 -3.80 -8.40
CA TYR A 35 -3.08 -4.76 -9.48
C TYR A 35 -3.76 -4.16 -10.70
N ALA A 36 -4.66 -3.19 -10.56
CA ALA A 36 -5.19 -2.47 -11.72
C ALA A 36 -4.08 -1.74 -12.51
N PHE A 37 -3.08 -1.20 -11.82
CA PHE A 37 -1.92 -0.57 -12.46
C PHE A 37 -0.99 -1.59 -13.10
N GLU A 38 -0.63 -2.67 -12.40
CA GLU A 38 0.21 -3.73 -12.98
C GLU A 38 -0.44 -4.38 -14.19
N ASP A 39 -1.72 -4.75 -14.09
CA ASP A 39 -2.45 -5.44 -15.15
C ASP A 39 -2.70 -4.52 -16.37
N ALA A 40 -2.67 -3.19 -16.17
CA ALA A 40 -2.68 -2.19 -17.24
C ALA A 40 -1.31 -1.93 -17.87
N GLY A 41 -0.25 -2.62 -17.43
CA GLY A 41 1.11 -2.40 -17.91
C GLY A 41 1.70 -1.07 -17.41
N LEU A 42 1.41 -0.68 -16.18
CA LEU A 42 2.09 0.41 -15.48
C LEU A 42 3.05 -0.19 -14.44
N SER A 43 3.94 0.63 -13.89
CA SER A 43 4.92 0.19 -12.88
C SER A 43 4.63 0.84 -11.53
N PRO A 44 3.70 0.28 -10.72
CA PRO A 44 3.52 0.73 -9.35
C PRO A 44 4.72 0.32 -8.48
N GLU A 45 5.22 1.26 -7.69
CA GLU A 45 6.27 1.05 -6.69
C GLU A 45 5.77 1.54 -5.33
N ILE A 46 6.32 1.00 -4.25
CA ILE A 46 5.79 1.20 -2.89
C ILE A 46 6.79 1.99 -2.06
N ALA A 47 6.29 2.94 -1.28
CA ALA A 47 7.00 3.52 -0.15
C ALA A 47 6.07 3.64 1.04
N THR A 48 6.62 3.64 2.26
CA THR A 48 5.83 3.90 3.48
C THR A 48 6.38 5.12 4.21
N ILE A 49 5.54 5.78 5.02
CA ILE A 49 5.94 7.00 5.73
C ILE A 49 7.20 6.80 6.57
N LYS A 50 7.32 5.65 7.28
CA LYS A 50 8.44 5.33 8.17
C LYS A 50 9.39 4.26 7.61
N GLY A 51 9.13 3.71 6.41
CA GLY A 51 9.86 2.55 5.87
C GLY A 51 9.41 1.24 6.51
N GLY A 52 9.69 0.14 5.81
CA GLY A 52 9.20 -1.20 6.15
C GLY A 52 7.70 -1.37 5.91
N ALA A 53 7.18 -2.50 6.38
CA ALA A 53 5.78 -2.90 6.18
C ALA A 53 4.79 -1.81 6.64
N PRO A 54 3.71 -1.55 5.87
CA PRO A 54 2.66 -0.67 6.33
C PRO A 54 1.92 -1.28 7.53
N ALA A 55 1.36 -0.43 8.38
CA ALA A 55 0.38 -0.88 9.36
C ALA A 55 -0.90 -1.25 8.62
N ILE A 56 -1.37 -2.49 8.72
CA ILE A 56 -2.65 -2.93 8.13
C ILE A 56 -3.76 -2.79 9.17
N ASP A 57 -4.89 -2.21 8.77
CA ASP A 57 -6.09 -2.21 9.60
C ASP A 57 -6.61 -3.65 9.74
N PRO A 58 -6.68 -4.23 10.97
CA PRO A 58 -7.15 -5.61 11.16
C PRO A 58 -8.56 -5.86 10.62
N ALA A 59 -9.43 -4.84 10.57
CA ALA A 59 -10.77 -4.99 10.02
C ALA A 59 -10.76 -5.25 8.51
N SER A 60 -9.71 -4.78 7.80
CA SER A 60 -9.60 -4.87 6.35
C SER A 60 -9.15 -6.25 5.83
N VAL A 61 -8.73 -7.16 6.73
CA VAL A 61 -8.28 -8.52 6.37
C VAL A 61 -9.22 -9.62 6.84
N THR A 62 -10.36 -9.24 7.44
CA THR A 62 -11.41 -10.20 7.82
C THR A 62 -12.04 -10.85 6.59
N ASP A 63 -12.56 -12.08 6.72
CA ASP A 63 -13.13 -12.83 5.59
C ASP A 63 -14.24 -12.06 4.85
N VAL A 64 -15.02 -11.25 5.59
CA VAL A 64 -16.10 -10.41 5.02
C VAL A 64 -15.61 -9.15 4.32
N ALA A 65 -14.39 -8.70 4.61
CA ALA A 65 -13.76 -7.53 3.98
C ALA A 65 -12.89 -7.90 2.78
N GLN A 66 -12.54 -9.18 2.61
CA GLN A 66 -11.64 -9.62 1.55
C GLN A 66 -12.30 -9.63 0.16
N THR A 67 -11.64 -8.97 -0.77
CA THR A 67 -11.88 -9.03 -2.22
C THR A 67 -10.87 -9.98 -2.90
N ASP A 68 -11.06 -10.26 -4.19
CA ASP A 68 -10.08 -11.03 -4.97
C ASP A 68 -8.70 -10.35 -5.01
N ALA A 69 -8.66 -9.02 -5.05
CA ALA A 69 -7.41 -8.26 -5.01
C ALA A 69 -6.70 -8.42 -3.67
N THR A 70 -7.42 -8.35 -2.55
CA THR A 70 -6.82 -8.59 -1.22
C THR A 70 -6.33 -10.02 -1.07
N ARG A 71 -7.05 -11.02 -1.59
CA ARG A 71 -6.63 -12.42 -1.60
C ARG A 71 -5.35 -12.62 -2.42
N ARG A 72 -5.28 -12.02 -3.62
CA ARG A 72 -4.07 -12.01 -4.46
C ARG A 72 -2.91 -11.35 -3.70
N CYS A 73 -3.13 -10.19 -3.09
CA CYS A 73 -2.11 -9.45 -2.33
C CYS A 73 -1.54 -10.27 -1.17
N LEU A 74 -2.38 -10.97 -0.41
CA LEU A 74 -1.95 -11.79 0.74
C LEU A 74 -1.18 -13.04 0.30
N ALA A 75 -1.45 -13.57 -0.91
CA ALA A 75 -0.77 -14.74 -1.47
C ALA A 75 0.49 -14.40 -2.28
N ASP A 76 0.69 -13.13 -2.65
CA ASP A 76 1.78 -12.66 -3.49
C ASP A 76 3.08 -12.46 -2.69
N ALA A 77 3.90 -13.51 -2.60
CA ALA A 77 5.15 -13.49 -1.84
C ALA A 77 6.09 -12.35 -2.25
N ARG A 78 6.17 -12.02 -3.55
CA ARG A 78 7.04 -10.95 -4.05
C ARG A 78 6.54 -9.59 -3.58
N LEU A 79 5.23 -9.36 -3.66
CA LEU A 79 4.64 -8.12 -3.16
C LEU A 79 4.81 -7.99 -1.65
N GLN A 80 4.65 -9.10 -0.90
CA GLN A 80 4.87 -9.12 0.55
C GLN A 80 6.33 -8.80 0.92
N GLU A 81 7.31 -9.33 0.19
CA GLU A 81 8.73 -8.95 0.36
C GLU A 81 8.95 -7.46 0.08
N GLY A 82 8.37 -6.94 -1.00
CA GLY A 82 8.43 -5.53 -1.36
C GLY A 82 7.82 -4.61 -0.30
N LEU A 83 6.68 -4.99 0.29
CA LEU A 83 6.05 -4.28 1.40
C LEU A 83 6.95 -4.29 2.65
N ASN A 84 7.51 -5.45 3.01
CA ASN A 84 8.41 -5.57 4.16
C ASN A 84 9.71 -4.77 4.00
N ALA A 85 10.21 -4.64 2.77
CA ALA A 85 11.42 -3.91 2.42
C ALA A 85 11.16 -2.47 1.95
N ALA A 86 9.93 -1.96 2.06
CA ALA A 86 9.56 -0.68 1.47
C ALA A 86 10.43 0.48 1.98
N PRO A 87 10.95 1.36 1.11
CA PRO A 87 11.74 2.50 1.53
C PRO A 87 10.87 3.49 2.32
N MET A 88 11.52 4.20 3.24
CA MET A 88 10.93 5.38 3.89
C MET A 88 10.72 6.47 2.84
N LEU A 89 9.51 7.04 2.76
CA LEU A 89 9.13 8.06 1.77
C LEU A 89 10.15 9.20 1.67
N ARG A 90 10.68 9.67 2.81
CA ARG A 90 11.66 10.76 2.86
C ARG A 90 12.98 10.45 2.12
N LYS A 91 13.25 9.18 1.81
CA LYS A 91 14.42 8.73 1.03
C LYS A 91 14.11 8.52 -0.45
N VAL A 92 12.87 8.70 -0.88
CA VAL A 92 12.43 8.47 -2.26
C VAL A 92 12.43 9.78 -3.05
N GLN A 93 13.03 9.75 -4.24
CA GLN A 93 12.99 10.88 -5.18
C GLN A 93 11.65 10.89 -5.92
N THR A 94 10.67 11.62 -5.41
CA THR A 94 9.30 11.63 -5.95
C THR A 94 9.19 12.17 -7.38
N SER A 95 10.13 13.02 -7.82
CA SER A 95 10.18 13.53 -9.19
C SER A 95 10.54 12.47 -10.24
N ALA A 96 10.89 11.25 -9.83
CA ALA A 96 11.17 10.13 -10.73
C ALA A 96 9.92 9.34 -11.15
N TYR A 97 8.74 9.76 -10.68
CA TYR A 97 7.45 9.12 -10.92
C TYR A 97 6.51 10.05 -11.66
N ASP A 98 5.64 9.49 -12.50
CA ASP A 98 4.66 10.24 -13.27
C ASP A 98 3.40 10.55 -12.45
N ALA A 99 3.13 9.74 -11.42
CA ALA A 99 2.01 9.92 -10.51
C ALA A 99 2.35 9.44 -9.10
N ILE A 100 1.61 9.99 -8.12
CA ILE A 100 1.60 9.54 -6.73
C ILE A 100 0.18 9.08 -6.42
N PHE A 101 0.05 7.88 -5.86
CA PHE A 101 -1.21 7.32 -5.38
C PHE A 101 -1.15 7.14 -3.87
N LEU A 102 -2.20 7.54 -3.16
CA LEU A 102 -2.29 7.50 -1.70
C LEU A 102 -3.43 6.55 -1.28
N PRO A 103 -3.15 5.26 -1.04
CA PRO A 103 -4.13 4.33 -0.49
C PRO A 103 -4.68 4.81 0.86
N GLY A 104 -5.95 4.52 1.10
CA GLY A 104 -6.69 4.99 2.26
C GLY A 104 -6.63 4.08 3.48
N GLY A 105 -7.62 4.24 4.35
CA GLY A 105 -7.64 3.63 5.69
C GLY A 105 -7.44 4.71 6.75
N ARG A 106 -7.91 4.45 7.98
CA ARG A 106 -7.94 5.49 9.02
C ARG A 106 -6.55 5.81 9.60
N GLY A 107 -5.52 5.08 9.18
CA GLY A 107 -4.13 5.41 9.48
C GLY A 107 -3.52 6.47 8.55
N ALA A 108 -4.09 6.69 7.37
CA ALA A 108 -3.59 7.70 6.41
C ALA A 108 -3.88 9.12 6.90
#